data_AF-A0A8J6VR62-F1
#
_entry.id   AF-A0A8J6VR62-F1
#
_cell.length_a   1.000
_cell.length_b   1.000
_cell.length_c   1.000
_cell.angle_alpha   90.00
_cell.angle_beta   90.00
_cell.angle_gamma   90.00
#
_symmetry.space_group_name_H-M   'P 1'
#
loop_
_entity.id
_entity.type
_entity.pdbx_description
1 polymer ?
#
loop_
_entity_poly.entity_id
_entity_poly.type
_entity_poly.pdbx_seq_one_letter_code
_entity_poly.pdbx_strand_id
1 'polypeptide(L)'
;MTYSISQFKTMLHNLGYSLGPDGLNGNHGNLLDLYTEAAVQEFQAQFGLPITGKVDQPTCERARQLISNLQHSLNLTINAQLPINEFYGPRMIRAVMQFQQSHDMPMTGIAGSTVRQKLNEEVKKLLRQRVCVVEGWVSEGVTG
;
A
#
# COMPACT_ATOMS: atom_id res chain seq x y z
N MET A 1 -6.41 13.79 10.97
CA MET A 1 -7.47 13.91 9.94
C MET A 1 -8.24 12.60 9.91
N THR A 2 -9.56 12.64 9.87
CA THR A 2 -10.42 11.46 9.73
C THR A 2 -10.66 11.14 8.25
N TYR A 3 -10.60 9.87 7.87
CA TYR A 3 -11.06 9.45 6.55
C TYR A 3 -12.57 9.59 6.46
N SER A 4 -13.08 10.13 5.35
CA SER A 4 -14.50 9.94 5.04
C SER A 4 -14.76 8.49 4.62
N ILE A 5 -15.99 8.01 4.82
CA ILE A 5 -16.37 6.64 4.40
C ILE A 5 -16.13 6.44 2.91
N SER A 6 -16.43 7.45 2.08
CA SER A 6 -16.15 7.42 0.63
C SER A 6 -14.65 7.29 0.33
N GLN A 7 -13.79 8.05 1.02
CA GLN A 7 -12.34 7.93 0.83
C GLN A 7 -11.83 6.56 1.25
N PHE A 8 -12.35 6.02 2.36
CA PHE A 8 -11.96 4.71 2.85
C PHE A 8 -12.39 3.59 1.91
N LYS A 9 -13.60 3.67 1.32
CA LYS A 9 -14.06 2.74 0.27
C LYS A 9 -13.14 2.71 -0.94
N THR A 10 -12.82 3.88 -1.48
CA THR A 10 -11.89 4.01 -2.61
C THR A 10 -10.53 3.39 -2.26
N MET A 11 -10.07 3.61 -1.03
CA MET A 11 -8.83 3.02 -0.54
C MET A 11 -8.92 1.49 -0.48
N LEU A 12 -9.98 0.91 0.09
CA LEU A 12 -10.21 -0.53 0.13
C LEU A 12 -10.23 -1.15 -1.28
N HIS A 13 -10.99 -0.54 -2.20
CA HIS A 13 -11.02 -0.96 -3.60
C HIS A 13 -9.62 -0.96 -4.22
N ASN A 14 -8.84 0.11 -4.02
CA ASN A 14 -7.49 0.23 -4.54
C ASN A 14 -6.46 -0.66 -3.84
N LEU A 15 -6.81 -1.24 -2.69
CA LEU A 15 -6.03 -2.30 -2.02
C LEU A 15 -6.48 -3.71 -2.40
N GLY A 16 -7.49 -3.83 -3.26
CA GLY A 16 -8.01 -5.09 -3.78
C GLY A 16 -9.04 -5.77 -2.88
N TYR A 17 -9.63 -5.08 -1.91
CA TYR A 17 -10.77 -5.62 -1.16
C TYR A 17 -12.04 -5.52 -2.00
N SER A 18 -12.87 -6.56 -1.93
CA SER A 18 -14.14 -6.61 -2.66
C SER A 18 -15.19 -5.74 -1.97
N LEU A 19 -15.78 -4.81 -2.70
CA LEU A 19 -16.92 -4.01 -2.24
C LEU A 19 -18.27 -4.57 -2.73
N GLY A 20 -18.29 -5.83 -3.17
CA GLY A 20 -19.46 -6.47 -3.73
C GLY A 20 -19.61 -6.28 -5.25
N PRO A 21 -20.71 -6.79 -5.83
CA PRO A 21 -20.91 -6.85 -7.29
C PRO A 21 -20.95 -5.48 -7.96
N ASP A 22 -21.44 -4.48 -7.24
CA ASP A 22 -21.54 -3.11 -7.75
C ASP A 22 -20.28 -2.27 -7.51
N GLY A 23 -19.28 -2.80 -6.79
CA GLY A 23 -18.01 -2.14 -6.51
C GLY A 23 -18.20 -0.73 -5.91
N LEU A 24 -17.57 0.28 -6.53
CA LEU A 24 -17.74 1.69 -6.12
C LEU A 24 -19.08 2.29 -6.58
N ASN A 25 -19.79 1.66 -7.52
CA ASN A 25 -21.07 2.13 -8.06
C ASN A 25 -22.26 1.70 -7.18
N GLY A 26 -22.09 0.70 -6.31
CA GLY A 26 -23.16 0.19 -5.43
C GLY A 26 -23.61 1.17 -4.35
N ASN A 27 -22.86 2.27 -4.16
CA ASN A 27 -23.08 3.13 -3.02
C ASN A 27 -22.85 4.60 -3.34
N HIS A 28 -23.96 5.31 -3.55
CA HIS A 28 -24.01 6.75 -3.76
C HIS A 28 -24.02 7.55 -2.43
N GLY A 29 -23.56 6.97 -1.31
CA GLY A 29 -23.75 7.54 0.03
C GLY A 29 -22.56 7.42 0.98
N ASN A 30 -22.64 8.20 2.06
CA ASN A 30 -21.70 8.23 3.17
C ASN A 30 -21.98 7.11 4.20
N LEU A 31 -22.61 6.00 3.80
CA LEU A 31 -23.00 4.88 4.66
C LEU A 31 -22.19 3.63 4.31
N LEU A 32 -21.82 2.84 5.31
CA LEU A 32 -21.27 1.50 5.13
C LEU A 32 -22.42 0.56 4.73
N ASP A 33 -22.33 -0.05 3.55
CA ASP A 33 -23.19 -1.18 3.18
C ASP A 33 -22.59 -2.49 3.71
N LEU A 34 -23.35 -3.58 3.62
CA LEU A 34 -22.93 -4.90 4.10
C LEU A 34 -21.59 -5.37 3.50
N TYR A 35 -21.37 -5.09 2.21
CA TYR A 35 -20.14 -5.49 1.51
C TYR A 35 -18.93 -4.65 1.94
N THR A 36 -19.11 -3.34 2.12
CA THR A 36 -18.06 -2.46 2.62
C THR A 36 -17.74 -2.78 4.07
N GLU A 37 -18.75 -3.05 4.90
CA GLU A 37 -18.54 -3.49 6.27
C GLU A 37 -17.71 -4.78 6.30
N ALA A 38 -18.07 -5.78 5.48
CA ALA A 38 -17.27 -7.00 5.33
C ALA A 38 -15.82 -6.70 4.89
N ALA A 39 -15.63 -5.80 3.92
CA ALA A 39 -14.29 -5.39 3.49
C ALA A 39 -13.49 -4.68 4.60
N VAL A 40 -14.15 -3.87 5.43
CA VAL A 40 -13.53 -3.24 6.63
C VAL A 40 -13.16 -4.32 7.65
N GLN A 41 -14.04 -5.30 7.89
CA GLN A 41 -13.76 -6.43 8.78
C GLN A 41 -12.58 -7.26 8.30
N GLU A 42 -12.49 -7.54 6.99
CA GLU A 42 -11.34 -8.22 6.40
C GLU A 42 -10.05 -7.42 6.55
N PHE A 43 -10.10 -6.10 6.30
CA PHE A 43 -8.96 -5.22 6.54
C PHE A 43 -8.52 -5.28 8.01
N GLN A 44 -9.47 -5.15 8.95
CA GLN A 44 -9.19 -5.22 10.38
C GLN A 44 -8.56 -6.56 10.77
N ALA A 45 -9.13 -7.67 10.30
CA ALA A 45 -8.62 -9.02 10.54
C ALA A 45 -7.18 -9.18 10.00
N GLN A 46 -6.92 -8.73 8.77
CA GLN A 46 -5.60 -8.82 8.15
C GLN A 46 -4.52 -8.07 8.93
N PHE A 47 -4.90 -6.96 9.58
CA PHE A 47 -3.97 -6.11 10.32
C PHE A 47 -3.98 -6.33 11.84
N GLY A 48 -4.71 -7.34 12.33
CA GLY A 48 -4.80 -7.66 13.75
C GLY A 48 -5.51 -6.59 14.58
N LEU A 49 -6.44 -5.85 13.97
CA LEU A 49 -7.27 -4.84 14.63
C LEU A 49 -8.57 -5.48 15.15
N PRO A 50 -9.26 -4.85 16.11
CA PRO A 50 -10.61 -5.24 16.48
C PRO A 50 -11.53 -5.25 15.25
N ILE A 51 -12.19 -6.38 14.99
CA ILE A 51 -13.07 -6.60 13.83
C ILE A 51 -14.43 -5.98 14.14
N THR A 52 -14.50 -4.65 14.13
CA THR A 52 -15.73 -3.89 14.43
C THR A 52 -16.60 -3.66 13.19
N GLY A 53 -16.04 -3.81 11.99
CA GLY A 53 -16.67 -3.40 10.73
C GLY A 53 -16.79 -1.89 10.54
N LYS A 54 -16.24 -1.10 11.48
CA LYS A 54 -16.32 0.36 11.48
C LYS A 54 -14.98 0.98 11.11
N VAL A 55 -15.07 2.12 10.43
CA VAL A 55 -13.90 2.95 10.09
C VAL A 55 -13.51 3.78 11.31
N ASP A 56 -13.06 3.09 12.36
CA ASP A 56 -12.65 3.70 13.62
C ASP A 56 -11.24 4.31 13.52
N GLN A 57 -10.84 5.07 14.54
CA GLN A 57 -9.52 5.71 14.60
C GLN A 57 -8.33 4.73 14.41
N PRO A 58 -8.26 3.55 15.06
CA PRO A 58 -7.18 2.59 14.80
C PRO A 58 -7.20 2.04 13.36
N THR A 59 -8.39 1.83 12.78
CA THR A 59 -8.55 1.40 11.39
C THR A 59 -8.00 2.47 10.44
N CYS A 60 -8.34 3.74 10.67
CA CYS A 60 -7.85 4.88 9.88
C CYS A 60 -6.33 5.01 9.98
N GLU A 61 -5.77 4.93 11.19
CA GLU A 61 -4.33 5.05 11.41
C GLU A 61 -3.56 3.93 10.68
N ARG A 62 -4.03 2.70 10.80
CA ARG A 62 -3.42 1.56 10.11
C ARG A 62 -3.46 1.73 8.59
N ALA A 63 -4.58 2.23 8.07
CA ALA A 63 -4.75 2.55 6.67
C ALA A 63 -3.75 3.61 6.20
N ARG A 64 -3.59 4.72 6.94
CA ARG A 64 -2.60 5.77 6.63
C ARG A 64 -1.19 5.22 6.55
N GLN A 65 -0.78 4.46 7.56
CA GLN A 65 0.53 3.83 7.61
C GLN A 65 0.75 2.90 6.42
N LEU A 66 -0.26 2.13 6.03
CA LEU A 66 -0.18 1.26 4.86
C LEU A 66 0.07 2.07 3.57
N ILE A 67 -0.70 3.15 3.35
CA ILE A 67 -0.52 3.99 2.15
C ILE A 67 0.86 4.66 2.15
N SER A 68 1.27 5.23 3.26
CA SER A 68 2.59 5.85 3.41
C SER A 68 3.71 4.85 3.08
N ASN A 69 3.63 3.63 3.61
CA ASN A 69 4.60 2.58 3.32
C ASN A 69 4.62 2.17 1.85
N LEU A 70 3.45 2.12 1.19
CA LEU A 70 3.37 1.84 -0.25
C LEU A 70 3.97 2.97 -1.08
N GLN A 71 3.67 4.22 -0.77
CA GLN A 71 4.26 5.39 -1.43
C GLN A 71 5.79 5.38 -1.29
N HIS A 72 6.29 5.08 -0.09
CA HIS A 72 7.73 4.94 0.15
C HIS A 72 8.35 3.80 -0.66
N SER A 73 7.71 2.63 -0.67
CA SER A 73 8.17 1.46 -1.43
C SER A 73 8.21 1.72 -2.93
N LEU A 74 7.20 2.41 -3.48
CA LEU A 74 7.16 2.81 -4.89
C LEU A 74 8.25 3.84 -5.22
N ASN A 75 8.51 4.80 -4.32
CA ASN A 75 9.61 5.75 -4.49
C ASN A 75 10.98 5.05 -4.47
N LEU A 76 11.16 4.01 -3.65
CA LEU A 76 12.42 3.26 -3.60
C LEU A 76 12.62 2.33 -4.79
N THR A 77 11.56 1.70 -5.28
CA THR A 77 11.65 0.65 -6.31
C THR A 77 11.65 1.19 -7.73
N ILE A 78 10.77 2.15 -8.02
CA ILE A 78 10.58 2.69 -9.39
C ILE A 78 10.82 4.20 -9.48
N ASN A 79 11.31 4.84 -8.42
CA ASN A 79 11.53 6.29 -8.34
C ASN A 79 10.28 7.12 -8.73
N ALA A 80 9.12 6.72 -8.21
CA ALA A 80 7.83 7.31 -8.55
C ALA A 80 7.63 8.78 -8.13
N GLN A 81 8.51 9.33 -7.27
CA GLN A 81 8.44 10.71 -6.76
C GLN A 81 7.06 11.09 -6.19
N LEU A 82 6.41 10.12 -5.54
CA LEU A 82 5.11 10.32 -4.90
C LEU A 82 5.27 11.17 -3.63
N PRO A 83 4.38 12.15 -3.40
CA PRO A 83 4.29 12.82 -2.12
C PRO A 83 3.83 11.83 -1.06
N ILE A 84 4.51 11.83 0.09
CA ILE A 84 4.10 11.02 1.25
C ILE A 84 2.98 11.76 1.97
N ASN A 85 1.74 11.49 1.57
CA ASN A 85 0.55 12.20 2.05
C ASN A 85 -0.59 11.26 2.45
N GLU A 86 -0.31 9.96 2.49
CA GLU A 86 -1.24 8.91 2.90
C GLU A 86 -2.49 8.79 2.03
N PHE A 87 -2.58 9.46 0.88
CA PHE A 87 -3.72 9.37 -0.05
C PHE A 87 -3.43 8.49 -1.27
N TYR A 88 -4.37 7.58 -1.57
CA TYR A 88 -4.34 6.77 -2.79
C TYR A 88 -4.90 7.56 -4.00
N GLY A 89 -4.17 8.58 -4.43
CA GLY A 89 -4.57 9.44 -5.55
C GLY A 89 -4.13 8.95 -6.94
N PRO A 90 -4.46 9.70 -8.02
CA PRO A 90 -4.13 9.32 -9.40
C PRO A 90 -2.64 9.09 -9.66
N ARG A 91 -1.76 9.84 -9.00
CA ARG A 91 -0.30 9.65 -9.11
C ARG A 91 0.11 8.28 -8.57
N MET A 92 -0.45 7.87 -7.44
CA MET A 92 -0.18 6.57 -6.83
C MET A 92 -0.73 5.44 -7.71
N ILE A 93 -1.94 5.57 -8.25
CA ILE A 93 -2.52 4.62 -9.21
C ILE A 93 -1.56 4.39 -10.38
N ARG A 94 -1.05 5.46 -10.99
CA ARG A 94 -0.08 5.37 -12.12
C ARG A 94 1.22 4.70 -11.71
N ALA A 95 1.74 5.01 -10.53
CA ALA A 95 2.95 4.38 -10.00
C ALA A 95 2.74 2.87 -9.76
N VAL A 96 1.57 2.46 -9.26
CA VAL A 96 1.22 1.05 -9.10
C VAL A 96 1.10 0.37 -10.45
N MET A 97 0.48 0.99 -11.45
CA MET A 97 0.43 0.46 -12.82
C MET A 97 1.84 0.27 -13.41
N GLN A 98 2.74 1.23 -13.22
CA GLN A 98 4.14 1.12 -13.67
C GLN A 98 4.87 -0.03 -12.99
N PHE A 99 4.69 -0.18 -11.68
CA PHE A 99 5.25 -1.30 -10.93
C PHE A 99 4.68 -2.66 -11.39
N GLN A 100 3.36 -2.72 -11.62
CA GLN A 100 2.71 -3.92 -12.15
C GLN A 100 3.27 -4.27 -13.53
N GLN A 101 3.41 -3.28 -14.41
CA GLN A 101 3.99 -3.43 -15.73
C GLN A 101 5.43 -3.97 -15.68
N SER A 102 6.28 -3.44 -14.79
CA SER A 102 7.68 -3.89 -14.68
C SER A 102 7.83 -5.29 -14.09
N HIS A 103 6.75 -5.89 -13.57
CA HIS A 103 6.74 -7.20 -12.94
C HIS A 103 5.73 -8.16 -13.61
N ASP A 104 5.34 -7.88 -14.85
CA ASP A 104 4.44 -8.72 -15.66
C ASP A 104 3.08 -9.00 -14.96
N MET A 105 2.62 -8.04 -14.15
CA MET A 105 1.33 -8.09 -13.47
C MET A 105 0.27 -7.28 -14.25
N PRO A 106 -1.02 -7.59 -14.08
CA PRO A 106 -2.10 -6.79 -14.66
C PRO A 106 -2.02 -5.33 -14.20
N MET A 107 -2.00 -4.37 -15.15
CA MET A 107 -1.88 -2.92 -14.90
C MET A 107 -3.20 -2.29 -14.40
N THR A 108 -3.75 -2.83 -13.31
CA THR A 108 -5.03 -2.38 -12.76
C THR A 108 -4.89 -1.09 -11.95
N GLY A 109 -3.69 -0.77 -11.48
CA GLY A 109 -3.46 0.31 -10.51
C GLY A 109 -3.98 -0.03 -9.11
N ILE A 110 -4.34 -1.29 -8.85
CA ILE A 110 -4.77 -1.81 -7.56
C ILE A 110 -3.58 -2.45 -6.86
N ALA A 111 -3.23 -1.96 -5.66
CA ALA A 111 -2.20 -2.52 -4.80
C ALA A 111 -2.75 -3.68 -3.95
N GLY A 112 -3.18 -4.75 -4.62
CA GLY A 112 -3.63 -5.99 -4.01
C GLY A 112 -2.56 -6.67 -3.14
N SER A 113 -2.91 -7.74 -2.44
CA SER A 113 -1.99 -8.52 -1.60
C SER A 113 -0.72 -8.94 -2.37
N THR A 114 -0.86 -9.44 -3.60
CA THR A 114 0.26 -9.84 -4.47
C THR A 114 1.21 -8.68 -4.79
N VAL A 115 0.66 -7.52 -5.15
CA VAL A 115 1.47 -6.31 -5.45
C VAL A 115 2.22 -5.85 -4.20
N ARG A 116 1.54 -5.82 -3.05
CA ARG A 116 2.13 -5.43 -1.76
C ARG A 116 3.25 -6.38 -1.32
N GLN A 117 3.05 -7.69 -1.48
CA GLN A 117 4.07 -8.70 -1.20
C GLN A 117 5.30 -8.50 -2.09
N LYS A 118 5.08 -8.33 -3.40
CA LYS A 118 6.18 -8.12 -4.36
C LYS A 118 6.95 -6.83 -4.06
N LEU A 119 6.26 -5.72 -3.78
CA LEU A 119 6.89 -4.45 -3.38
C LEU A 119 7.80 -4.64 -2.16
N ASN A 120 7.29 -5.32 -1.12
CA ASN A 120 8.05 -5.58 0.10
C ASN A 120 9.30 -6.41 -0.17
N GLU A 121 9.24 -7.42 -1.04
CA GLU A 121 10.40 -8.22 -1.40
C GLU A 121 11.45 -7.43 -2.19
N GLU A 122 11.04 -6.57 -3.13
CA GLU A 122 11.97 -5.69 -3.85
C GLU A 122 12.64 -4.68 -2.91
N VAL A 123 11.88 -4.07 -1.99
CA VAL A 123 12.44 -3.16 -0.96
C VAL A 123 13.46 -3.90 -0.08
N LYS A 124 13.13 -5.09 0.42
CA LYS A 124 14.08 -5.91 1.21
C LYS A 124 15.35 -6.23 0.42
N LYS A 125 15.21 -6.56 -0.88
CA LYS A 125 16.35 -6.85 -1.76
C LYS A 125 17.26 -5.64 -1.90
N LEU A 126 16.69 -4.45 -2.12
CA LEU A 126 17.44 -3.19 -2.19
C LEU A 126 18.16 -2.87 -0.87
N LEU A 127 17.50 -3.06 0.26
CA LEU A 127 18.10 -2.81 1.58
C LEU A 127 19.27 -3.77 1.87
N ARG A 128 19.11 -5.06 1.55
CA ARG A 128 20.22 -6.04 1.68
C ARG A 128 21.43 -5.63 0.84
N GLN A 129 21.20 -5.21 -0.40
CA GLN A 129 22.27 -4.79 -1.31
C GLN A 129 23.00 -3.54 -0.82
N ARG A 130 22.28 -2.60 -0.20
CA ARG A 130 22.89 -1.37 0.36
C ARG A 130 23.71 -1.63 1.62
N VAL A 131 23.33 -2.61 2.43
CA VAL A 131 24.09 -2.99 3.64
C VAL A 131 25.41 -3.68 3.28
N CYS A 132 25.45 -4.52 2.24
CA CYS A 132 26.70 -5.18 1.83
C CYS A 132 27.79 -4.23 1.31
N VAL A 133 27.47 -3.03 0.83
CA VAL A 133 28.46 -2.10 0.25
C VAL A 133 29.28 -1.36 1.32
N VAL A 134 28.82 -1.32 2.58
CA VAL A 134 29.45 -0.50 3.63
C VAL A 134 30.59 -1.25 4.36
N GLU A 135 30.63 -2.58 4.30
CA GLU A 135 31.59 -3.42 5.06
C GLU A 135 32.83 -3.83 4.22
N GLY A 136 33.18 -3.04 3.19
CA GLY A 136 34.11 -3.46 2.13
C GLY A 136 35.42 -2.68 2.00
N TRP A 137 35.84 -1.88 2.98
CA TRP A 137 37.14 -1.17 2.94
C TRP A 137 37.83 -1.11 4.30
N VAL A 138 38.65 -2.12 4.60
CA VAL A 138 39.92 -1.92 5.32
C VAL A 138 40.97 -2.72 4.56
N SER A 139 41.74 -2.04 3.72
CA SER A 139 42.98 -2.55 3.15
C SER A 139 43.87 -1.34 2.84
N GLU A 140 44.32 -0.65 3.88
CA GLU A 140 45.52 0.19 3.77
C GLU A 140 46.70 -0.65 4.21
N GLY A 141 47.49 -1.06 3.22
CA GLY A 141 48.81 -1.60 3.45
C GLY A 141 49.73 -0.54 4.05
N VAL A 142 50.51 -0.92 5.04
CA VAL A 142 51.74 -0.23 5.41
C VAL A 142 52.86 -1.27 5.41
N THR A 143 53.62 -1.27 4.32
CA THR A 143 55.02 -1.68 4.32
C THR A 143 55.84 -0.62 5.05
N GLY A 144 56.62 -1.03 6.04
CA GLY A 144 57.63 -0.23 6.73
C GLY A 144 58.49 -1.13 7.60
#